data_AF-A0A392SJ94-F1
#
_entry.id   AF-A0A392SJ94-F1
#
_cell.length_a   1.000
_cell.length_b   1.000
_cell.length_c   1.000
_cell.angle_alpha   90.00
_cell.angle_beta   90.00
_cell.angle_gamma   90.00
#
_symmetry.space_group_name_H-M   'P 1'
#
loop_
_entity.id
_entity.type
_entity.pdbx_description
1 polymer ?
#
loop_
_entity_poly.entity_id
_entity_poly.type
_entity_poly.pdbx_seq_one_letter_code
_entity_poly.pdbx_strand_id
1 'polypeptide(L)'
;KDGSGQFKTVTDSINSYPTNYQGRYIIYVKAGIYKEYITVDERKPNILLYGDGPTNTIITGSKNRNQGLQMSQTATFSKLTVNYP
;
A
#
# COMPACT_ATOMS: atom_id res chain seq x y z
N LYS A 1 -10.49 6.43 6.26
CA LYS A 1 -11.75 6.02 5.58
C LYS A 1 -12.93 6.94 5.91
N ASP A 2 -13.07 7.35 7.16
CA ASP A 2 -14.03 8.31 7.70
C ASP A 2 -13.92 9.76 7.17
N GLY A 3 -13.00 10.03 6.25
CA GLY A 3 -12.80 11.36 5.66
C GLY A 3 -12.01 12.34 6.54
N SER A 4 -11.58 11.94 7.74
CA SER A 4 -10.83 12.83 8.64
C SER A 4 -9.32 12.84 8.36
N GLY A 5 -8.84 12.01 7.43
CA GLY A 5 -7.42 11.88 7.08
C GLY A 5 -7.04 12.73 5.87
N GLN A 6 -5.73 12.84 5.61
CA GLN A 6 -5.20 13.56 4.45
C GLN A 6 -5.56 12.90 3.12
N PHE A 7 -5.72 11.56 3.12
CA PHE A 7 -6.04 10.76 1.95
C PHE A 7 -7.20 9.81 2.25
N LYS A 8 -7.95 9.46 1.20
CA LYS A 8 -9.05 8.47 1.29
C LYS A 8 -8.57 7.03 1.10
N THR A 9 -7.48 6.84 0.37
CA THR A 9 -6.90 5.53 0.06
C THR A 9 -5.45 5.45 0.53
N VAL A 10 -4.95 4.23 0.72
CA VAL A 10 -3.54 4.01 1.07
C VAL A 10 -2.66 4.27 -0.15
N THR A 11 -3.14 3.93 -1.34
CA THR A 11 -2.45 4.17 -2.61
C THR A 11 -2.16 5.66 -2.84
N ASP A 12 -3.12 6.55 -2.58
CA ASP A 12 -2.91 8.00 -2.73
C ASP A 12 -1.84 8.51 -1.76
N SER A 13 -1.83 8.01 -0.52
CA SER A 13 -0.79 8.36 0.45
C SER A 13 0.60 7.92 -0.01
N ILE A 14 0.74 6.71 -0.54
CA ILE A 14 2.01 6.22 -1.11
C ILE A 14 2.40 7.04 -2.34
N ASN A 15 1.46 7.39 -3.21
CA ASN A 15 1.73 8.19 -4.40
C ASN A 15 2.13 9.64 -4.07
N SER A 16 1.77 10.14 -2.88
CA SER A 16 2.20 11.45 -2.40
C SER A 16 3.62 11.49 -1.85
N TYR A 17 4.35 10.37 -1.90
CA TYR A 17 5.75 10.30 -1.48
C TYR A 17 6.59 11.35 -2.24
N PRO A 18 7.28 12.27 -1.53
CA PRO A 18 7.96 13.37 -2.18
C PRO A 18 9.29 12.95 -2.80
N THR A 19 9.67 13.60 -3.90
CA THR A 19 10.97 13.42 -4.53
C THR A 19 12.10 13.80 -3.55
N ASN A 20 13.17 13.00 -3.51
CA ASN A 20 14.33 13.20 -2.63
C ASN A 20 14.03 13.17 -1.12
N TYR A 21 12.93 12.52 -0.70
CA TYR A 21 12.65 12.32 0.72
C TYR A 21 13.77 11.55 1.42
N GLN A 22 14.21 12.07 2.57
CA GLN A 22 15.22 11.46 3.42
C GLN A 22 14.59 11.02 4.74
N GLY A 23 14.95 9.82 5.21
CA GLY A 23 14.43 9.26 6.45
C GLY A 23 13.25 8.30 6.26
N ARG A 24 12.46 8.11 7.33
CA ARG A 24 11.33 7.18 7.37
C ARG A 24 10.02 7.89 7.06
N TYR A 25 9.35 7.48 5.97
CA TYR A 25 8.07 8.02 5.58
C TYR A 25 6.93 7.26 6.27
N ILE A 26 6.28 7.89 7.24
CA ILE A 26 5.30 7.23 8.10
C ILE A 26 3.88 7.44 7.53
N ILE A 27 3.20 6.35 7.23
CA ILE A 27 1.79 6.33 6.79
C ILE A 27 0.95 5.68 7.89
N TYR A 28 0.04 6.46 8.46
CA TYR A 28 -0.96 5.99 9.41
C TYR A 28 -2.28 5.73 8.69
N VAL A 29 -2.77 4.49 8.79
CA VAL A 29 -4.02 4.05 8.17
C VAL A 29 -5.07 3.79 9.25
N LYS A 30 -5.97 4.77 9.41
CA LYS A 30 -7.11 4.67 10.33
C LYS A 30 -7.97 3.44 10.05
N ALA A 31 -8.67 2.96 11.06
CA ALA A 31 -9.62 1.87 11.01
C ALA A 31 -10.57 1.97 9.80
N GLY A 32 -10.84 0.82 9.20
CA GLY A 32 -11.68 0.69 8.04
C GLY A 32 -11.24 -0.44 7.12
N ILE A 33 -12.12 -0.75 6.16
CA ILE A 33 -11.86 -1.71 5.09
C ILE A 33 -11.50 -0.95 3.82
N TYR A 34 -10.29 -1.20 3.32
CA TYR A 34 -9.70 -0.60 2.14
C TYR A 34 -9.65 -1.66 1.03
N LYS A 35 -10.59 -1.58 0.08
CA LYS A 35 -10.66 -2.45 -1.10
C LYS A 35 -9.78 -1.87 -2.21
N GLU A 36 -8.48 -2.13 -2.16
CA GLU A 36 -7.48 -1.61 -3.10
C GLU A 36 -6.31 -2.58 -3.28
N TYR A 37 -5.54 -2.38 -4.35
CA TYR A 37 -4.31 -3.15 -4.63
C TYR A 37 -3.12 -2.20 -4.57
N ILE A 38 -2.16 -2.50 -3.72
CA ILE A 38 -1.06 -1.60 -3.41
C ILE A 38 0.25 -2.19 -3.95
N THR A 39 0.99 -1.37 -4.68
CA THR A 39 2.34 -1.67 -5.14
C THR A 39 3.27 -0.53 -4.74
N VAL A 40 4.19 -0.81 -3.82
CA VAL A 40 5.27 0.13 -3.46
C VAL A 40 6.43 -0.10 -4.41
N ASP A 41 6.79 0.90 -5.22
CA ASP A 41 7.95 0.84 -6.10
C ASP A 41 9.26 1.20 -5.38
N GLU A 42 10.42 0.85 -5.95
CA GLU A 42 11.72 1.10 -5.31
C GLU A 42 12.04 2.59 -5.09
N ARG A 43 11.35 3.48 -5.81
CA ARG A 43 11.55 4.94 -5.72
C ARG A 43 10.95 5.54 -4.45
N LYS A 44 10.23 4.74 -3.67
CA LYS A 44 9.58 5.13 -2.41
C LYS A 44 10.17 4.33 -1.23
N PRO A 45 11.48 4.47 -0.93
CA PRO A 45 12.12 3.71 0.12
C PRO A 45 11.59 4.11 1.52
N ASN A 46 11.87 3.26 2.52
CA ASN A 46 11.68 3.58 3.94
C ASN A 46 10.26 3.97 4.37
N ILE A 47 9.22 3.47 3.69
CA ILE A 47 7.84 3.61 4.13
C ILE A 47 7.58 2.70 5.34
N LEU A 48 7.07 3.28 6.43
CA LEU A 48 6.44 2.55 7.52
C LEU A 48 4.92 2.73 7.42
N LEU A 49 4.21 1.64 7.20
CA LEU A 49 2.75 1.62 7.24
C LEU A 49 2.28 1.00 8.56
N TYR A 50 1.40 1.68 9.29
CA TYR A 50 0.75 1.14 10.49
C TYR A 50 -0.71 1.57 10.56
N GLY A 51 -1.54 0.84 11.29
CA GLY A 51 -2.96 1.16 11.47
C GLY A 51 -3.45 0.97 12.89
N ASP A 52 -4.76 1.13 13.09
CA ASP A 52 -5.46 1.05 14.39
C ASP A 52 -5.55 -0.37 14.99
N GLY A 53 -4.76 -1.30 14.46
CA GLY A 53 -4.73 -2.69 14.87
C GLY A 53 -5.13 -3.66 13.74
N PRO A 54 -4.70 -4.93 13.84
CA PRO A 54 -4.84 -5.92 12.77
C PRO A 54 -6.30 -6.27 12.43
N THR A 55 -7.23 -6.08 13.38
CA THR A 55 -8.67 -6.31 13.16
C THR A 55 -9.42 -5.06 12.72
N ASN A 56 -8.82 -3.89 12.89
CA ASN A 56 -9.48 -2.60 12.66
C ASN A 56 -9.09 -2.00 11.30
N THR A 57 -7.85 -2.21 10.88
CA THR A 57 -7.34 -1.73 9.59
C THR A 57 -7.13 -2.91 8.66
N ILE A 58 -7.99 -3.06 7.66
CA ILE A 58 -7.97 -4.20 6.73
C ILE A 58 -7.79 -3.68 5.30
N ILE A 59 -6.70 -4.10 4.64
CA ILE A 59 -6.51 -3.92 3.20
C ILE A 59 -6.87 -5.24 2.53
N THR A 60 -7.81 -5.22 1.58
CA THR A 60 -8.36 -6.44 0.99
C THR A 60 -8.44 -6.36 -0.53
N GLY A 61 -8.20 -7.49 -1.17
CA GLY A 61 -8.36 -7.73 -2.59
C GLY A 61 -8.87 -9.14 -2.84
N SER A 62 -9.29 -9.41 -4.07
CA SER A 62 -9.87 -10.68 -4.52
C SER A 62 -9.31 -11.14 -5.88
N LYS A 63 -8.18 -10.56 -6.31
CA LYS A 63 -7.49 -10.96 -7.55
C LYS A 63 -7.06 -12.42 -7.46
N ASN A 64 -7.29 -13.18 -8.53
CA ASN A 64 -6.91 -14.60 -8.60
C ASN A 64 -6.59 -15.03 -10.04
N ARG A 65 -6.02 -16.24 -10.19
CA ARG A 65 -5.61 -16.81 -11.49
C ARG A 65 -6.76 -17.01 -12.48
N ASN A 66 -7.98 -17.26 -12.01
CA ASN A 66 -9.14 -17.49 -12.88
C ASN A 66 -9.55 -16.21 -13.64
N GLN A 67 -8.99 -15.06 -13.27
CA GLN A 67 -9.16 -13.79 -13.98
C GLN A 67 -8.07 -13.55 -15.04
N GLY A 68 -7.27 -14.56 -15.41
CA GLY A 68 -6.20 -14.44 -16.42
C GLY A 68 -4.92 -13.75 -15.91
N LEU A 69 -4.81 -13.50 -14.61
CA LEU A 69 -3.65 -12.85 -13.99
C LEU A 69 -2.51 -13.85 -13.76
N GLN A 70 -1.26 -13.36 -13.78
CA GLN A 70 -0.12 -14.11 -13.25
C GLN A 70 -0.18 -14.15 -11.72
N MET A 71 0.41 -15.17 -11.07
CA MET A 71 0.45 -15.27 -9.60
C MET A 71 1.09 -14.03 -8.95
N SER A 72 2.11 -13.46 -9.60
CA SER A 72 2.75 -12.21 -9.16
C SER A 72 1.81 -11.01 -9.16
N GLN A 73 0.74 -11.03 -9.96
CA GLN A 73 -0.23 -9.94 -10.11
C GLN A 73 -1.44 -10.07 -9.19
N THR A 74 -1.58 -11.17 -8.44
CA THR A 74 -2.74 -11.40 -7.57
C THR A 74 -2.58 -10.85 -6.15
N ALA A 75 -1.38 -10.41 -5.79
CA ALA A 75 -1.10 -9.85 -4.47
C ALA A 75 -1.97 -8.61 -4.19
N THR A 76 -2.57 -8.55 -3.00
CA THR A 76 -3.30 -7.36 -2.52
C THR A 76 -2.33 -6.24 -2.15
N PHE A 77 -1.18 -6.60 -1.55
CA PHE A 77 -0.11 -5.69 -1.21
C PHE A 77 1.21 -6.25 -1.71
N SER A 78 2.03 -5.43 -2.37
CA SER A 78 3.32 -5.85 -2.90
C SER A 78 4.35 -4.73 -2.79
N LYS A 79 5.61 -5.13 -2.65
CA LYS A 79 6.78 -4.26 -2.76
C LYS A 79 7.60 -4.74 -3.95
N LEU A 80 7.81 -3.87 -4.94
CA LEU A 80 8.72 -4.16 -6.03
C LEU A 80 10.17 -4.01 -5.52
N THR A 81 10.99 -4.95 -5.95
CA THR A 81 12.43 -4.93 -5.70
C THR A 81 13.12 -5.09 -7.05
N VAL A 82 14.10 -4.25 -7.35
CA VAL A 82 14.99 -4.46 -8.49
C VAL A 82 15.89 -5.64 -8.12
N ASN A 83 15.81 -6.73 -8.88
CA ASN A 83 16.85 -7.76 -8.82
C ASN A 83 18.11 -7.14 -9.41
N TYR A 84 19.13 -6.91 -8.57
CA TYR A 84 20.48 -6.69 -9.11
C TYR A 84 20.94 -8.00 -9.76
N PRO A 85 21.48 -7.96 -11.00
CA PRO A 85 22.01 -9.14 -11.67
C PRO A 85 23.18 -9.77 -10.92
#